data_AF-A0A5Q0LYS8-F1
#
_entry.id   AF-A0A5Q0LYS8-F1
#
_cell.length_a   1.000
_cell.length_b   1.000
_cell.length_c   1.000
_cell.angle_alpha   90.00
_cell.angle_beta   90.00
_cell.angle_gamma   90.00
#
_symmetry.space_group_name_H-M   'P 1'
#
loop_
_entity.id
_entity.type
_entity.pdbx_description
1 polymer ?
#
loop_
_entity_poly.entity_id
_entity_poly.type
_entity_poly.pdbx_seq_one_letter_code
_entity_poly.pdbx_strand_id
1 'polypeptide(L)'
;MKKTLRFVIYGLLALVLTALAAIFLIARIALAPAAGEWSTTVKAGPLDFEVGVPTAVRLATSSWFAPRLNGHALDTRFGTVHFTWDEKTGQQQMRCAPCSADVPALGTQPIKVERLVATVRRDGNTLAGTFEATPEAANGNALLQGTWTGRLAPKNLQLDLRVQDAPIARWYAVLVPALPELQRARIGGTLALQAQLLLPDATFAVQPAISQFTVEGLGTEAMLGARTSCGPSARLANDSWLARAVIAAEDQRFFSHAGYDLTEILASIDHNQKPGQTRRGGSTLTQQLAKLLVTGSDRTAERKLRELLYAVEMEQTLGKARILQLYLDNAPWGGNLCGGEAAARRYFKRSARTLEPAQAVWLAAMLHKPQAVLEQWRRDGTIDPDRTKWVAESVRGISRNQREALLKNVAAAKYAPPEAVQ
;
A
#
# COMPACT_ATOMS: atom_id res chain seq x y z
N MET A 1 -15.31 -14.31 63.36
CA MET A 1 -16.39 -14.46 62.35
C MET A 1 -17.25 -15.67 62.74
N LYS A 2 -18.55 -15.49 63.09
CA LYS A 2 -19.44 -16.59 63.54
C LYS A 2 -19.56 -17.67 62.43
N LYS A 3 -19.58 -18.97 62.79
CA LYS A 3 -19.69 -20.10 61.83
C LYS A 3 -20.83 -19.92 60.83
N THR A 4 -21.97 -19.40 61.29
CA THR A 4 -23.15 -19.06 60.47
C THR A 4 -22.86 -18.05 59.37
N LEU A 5 -22.06 -17.00 59.64
CA LEU A 5 -21.70 -16.01 58.63
C LEU A 5 -20.81 -16.61 57.52
N ARG A 6 -19.95 -17.58 57.85
CA ARG A 6 -19.16 -18.31 56.84
C ARG A 6 -20.02 -19.17 55.93
N PHE A 7 -21.02 -19.88 56.47
CA PHE A 7 -21.95 -20.67 55.65
C PHE A 7 -22.78 -19.80 54.70
N VAL A 8 -23.25 -18.63 55.16
CA VAL A 8 -23.97 -17.68 54.30
C VAL A 8 -23.06 -17.14 53.19
N ILE A 9 -21.82 -16.78 53.52
CA ILE A 9 -20.83 -16.32 52.52
C ILE A 9 -20.52 -17.43 51.50
N TYR A 10 -20.28 -18.67 51.94
CA TYR A 10 -20.02 -19.78 51.02
C TYR A 10 -21.23 -20.13 50.15
N GLY A 11 -22.45 -20.05 50.70
CA GLY A 11 -23.68 -20.24 49.93
C GLY A 11 -23.89 -19.16 48.86
N LEU A 12 -23.66 -17.89 49.21
CA LEU A 12 -23.68 -16.77 48.27
C LEU A 12 -22.60 -16.91 47.20
N LEU A 13 -21.37 -17.27 47.59
CA LEU A 13 -20.27 -17.49 46.67
C LEU A 13 -20.60 -18.63 45.69
N ALA A 14 -21.13 -19.76 46.18
CA ALA A 14 -21.52 -20.88 45.35
C ALA A 14 -22.62 -20.49 44.36
N LEU A 15 -23.61 -19.72 44.78
CA LEU A 15 -24.71 -19.24 43.93
C LEU A 15 -24.21 -18.23 42.87
N VAL A 16 -23.28 -17.35 43.22
CA VAL A 16 -22.63 -16.45 42.26
C VAL A 16 -21.81 -17.24 41.26
N LEU A 17 -21.03 -18.23 41.71
CA LEU A 17 -20.21 -19.07 40.82
C LEU A 17 -21.07 -19.92 39.87
N THR A 18 -22.18 -20.50 40.34
CA THR A 18 -23.09 -21.26 39.48
C THR A 18 -23.81 -20.36 38.47
N ALA A 19 -24.23 -19.16 38.88
CA ALA A 19 -24.80 -18.17 37.98
C ALA A 19 -23.78 -17.73 36.91
N LEU A 20 -22.53 -17.45 37.29
CA LEU A 20 -21.46 -17.11 36.36
C LEU A 20 -21.16 -18.27 35.39
N ALA A 21 -21.14 -19.51 35.87
CA ALA A 21 -20.94 -20.69 35.04
C ALA A 21 -22.11 -20.91 34.05
N ALA A 22 -23.35 -20.70 34.48
CA ALA A 22 -24.52 -20.77 33.62
C ALA A 22 -24.51 -19.68 32.55
N ILE A 23 -24.21 -18.43 32.93
CA ILE A 23 -24.06 -17.31 31.98
C ILE A 23 -22.95 -17.62 30.98
N PHE A 24 -21.82 -18.15 31.44
CA PHE A 24 -20.71 -18.56 30.57
C PHE A 24 -21.13 -19.65 29.58
N LEU A 25 -21.81 -20.70 30.04
CA LEU A 25 -22.31 -21.77 29.17
C LEU A 25 -23.33 -21.27 28.15
N ILE A 26 -24.25 -20.40 28.56
CA ILE A 26 -25.23 -19.77 27.67
C ILE A 26 -24.51 -18.93 26.61
N ALA A 27 -23.57 -18.08 27.01
CA ALA A 27 -22.78 -17.26 26.09
C ALA A 27 -21.99 -18.13 25.11
N ARG A 28 -21.37 -19.20 25.60
CA ARG A 28 -20.63 -20.16 24.77
C ARG A 28 -21.53 -20.84 23.74
N ILE A 29 -22.74 -21.27 24.12
CA ILE A 29 -23.69 -21.89 23.19
C ILE A 29 -24.23 -20.85 22.21
N ALA A 30 -24.55 -19.64 22.67
CA ALA A 30 -25.12 -18.57 21.83
C ALA A 30 -24.12 -18.04 20.79
N LEU A 31 -22.82 -18.13 21.06
CA LEU A 31 -21.75 -17.69 20.17
C LEU A 31 -21.09 -18.86 19.41
N ALA A 32 -21.46 -20.11 19.69
CA ALA A 32 -20.89 -21.27 19.04
C ALA A 32 -21.12 -21.20 17.52
N PRO A 33 -20.09 -21.46 16.70
CA PRO A 33 -20.23 -21.43 15.25
C PRO A 33 -21.17 -22.54 14.77
N ALA A 34 -22.05 -22.21 13.84
CA ALA A 34 -22.82 -23.21 13.09
C ALA A 34 -21.90 -24.04 12.18
N ALA A 35 -22.40 -25.19 11.70
CA ALA A 35 -21.62 -26.06 10.82
C ALA A 35 -21.16 -25.31 9.55
N GLY A 36 -19.83 -25.21 9.38
CA GLY A 36 -19.22 -24.50 8.26
C GLY A 36 -19.30 -22.97 8.34
N GLU A 37 -19.68 -22.42 9.50
CA GLU A 37 -19.59 -20.99 9.77
C GLU A 37 -18.13 -20.56 9.95
N TRP A 38 -17.79 -19.37 9.44
CA TRP A 38 -16.52 -18.73 9.77
C TRP A 38 -16.43 -18.50 11.29
N SER A 39 -15.45 -19.14 11.93
CA SER A 39 -15.17 -18.99 13.35
C SER A 39 -13.83 -18.31 13.63
N THR A 40 -13.71 -17.79 14.84
CA THR A 40 -12.44 -17.29 15.40
C THR A 40 -12.35 -17.68 16.88
N THR A 41 -11.13 -17.83 17.39
CA THR A 41 -10.89 -18.12 18.81
C THR A 41 -10.78 -16.82 19.60
N VAL A 42 -11.62 -16.66 20.61
CA VAL A 42 -11.57 -15.53 21.54
C VAL A 42 -11.05 -16.03 22.89
N LYS A 43 -10.13 -15.27 23.49
CA LYS A 43 -9.60 -15.55 24.83
C LYS A 43 -10.41 -14.76 25.87
N ALA A 44 -10.96 -15.44 26.87
CA ALA A 44 -11.55 -14.81 28.05
C ALA A 44 -10.89 -15.37 29.31
N GLY A 45 -9.89 -14.65 29.84
CA GLY A 45 -9.08 -15.12 30.95
C GLY A 45 -8.29 -16.38 30.56
N PRO A 46 -8.38 -17.49 31.33
CA PRO A 46 -7.68 -18.74 31.02
C PRO A 46 -8.41 -19.63 30.00
N LEU A 47 -9.57 -19.22 29.50
CA LEU A 47 -10.41 -20.04 28.63
C LEU A 47 -10.38 -19.52 27.19
N ASP A 48 -10.16 -20.45 26.27
CA ASP A 48 -10.31 -20.24 24.83
C ASP A 48 -11.66 -20.82 24.39
N PHE A 49 -12.41 -20.07 23.59
CA PHE A 49 -13.62 -20.60 22.96
C PHE A 49 -13.77 -20.08 21.54
N GLU A 50 -14.32 -20.95 20.69
CA GLU A 50 -14.65 -20.60 19.32
C GLU A 50 -15.94 -19.80 19.25
N VAL A 51 -15.90 -18.75 18.45
CA VAL A 51 -17.02 -17.85 18.19
C VAL A 51 -17.29 -17.82 16.69
N GLY A 52 -18.52 -18.09 16.28
CA GLY A 52 -18.99 -17.84 14.92
C GLY A 52 -19.04 -16.32 14.67
N VAL A 53 -18.21 -15.82 13.74
CA VAL A 53 -18.09 -14.37 13.54
C VAL A 53 -19.39 -13.77 12.98
N PRO A 54 -20.04 -14.35 11.94
CA PRO A 54 -21.36 -13.88 11.53
C PRO A 54 -22.40 -13.88 12.65
N THR A 55 -22.41 -14.90 13.51
CA THR A 55 -23.29 -15.01 14.68
C THR A 55 -23.01 -13.91 15.70
N ALA A 56 -21.74 -13.68 16.03
CA ALA A 56 -21.33 -12.59 16.93
C ALA A 56 -21.73 -11.22 16.37
N VAL A 57 -21.53 -10.99 15.06
CA VAL A 57 -21.93 -9.72 14.41
C VAL A 57 -23.44 -9.56 14.45
N ARG A 58 -24.23 -10.61 14.18
CA ARG A 58 -25.71 -10.55 14.26
C ARG A 58 -26.19 -10.18 15.66
N LEU A 59 -25.57 -10.76 16.69
CA LEU A 59 -25.88 -10.46 18.09
C LEU A 59 -25.49 -9.01 18.42
N ALA A 60 -24.25 -8.63 18.15
CA ALA A 60 -23.70 -7.30 18.43
C ALA A 60 -24.45 -6.15 17.73
N THR A 61 -25.15 -6.45 16.63
CA THR A 61 -25.94 -5.47 15.86
C THR A 61 -27.46 -5.66 16.01
N SER A 62 -27.91 -6.51 16.94
CA SER A 62 -29.34 -6.69 17.20
C SER A 62 -29.90 -5.56 18.07
N SER A 63 -31.16 -5.18 17.83
CA SER A 63 -31.82 -4.08 18.54
C SER A 63 -31.92 -4.25 20.06
N TRP A 64 -31.92 -5.50 20.55
CA TRP A 64 -32.03 -5.81 21.97
C TRP A 64 -30.67 -5.98 22.67
N PHE A 65 -29.60 -6.26 21.93
CA PHE A 65 -28.26 -6.48 22.49
C PHE A 65 -27.30 -5.32 22.22
N ALA A 66 -27.36 -4.68 21.06
CA ALA A 66 -26.50 -3.54 20.72
C ALA A 66 -26.54 -2.42 21.78
N PRO A 67 -27.70 -2.02 22.34
CA PRO A 67 -27.73 -1.03 23.44
C PRO A 67 -26.93 -1.44 24.68
N ARG A 68 -26.76 -2.75 24.92
CA ARG A 68 -25.96 -3.27 26.04
C ARG A 68 -24.46 -3.18 25.80
N LEU A 69 -24.01 -2.92 24.57
CA LEU A 69 -22.61 -2.63 24.28
C LEU A 69 -22.25 -1.18 24.57
N ASN A 70 -23.23 -0.30 24.84
CA ASN A 70 -22.97 1.10 25.12
C ASN A 70 -22.01 1.30 26.31
N GLY A 71 -20.92 2.02 26.08
CA GLY A 71 -19.88 2.27 27.08
C GLY A 71 -18.84 1.15 27.22
N HIS A 72 -19.01 0.03 26.52
CA HIS A 72 -18.04 -1.05 26.48
C HIS A 72 -16.97 -0.82 25.41
N ALA A 73 -15.84 -1.50 25.58
CA ALA A 73 -14.73 -1.49 24.66
C ALA A 73 -14.26 -2.93 24.37
N LEU A 74 -13.76 -3.15 23.16
CA LEU A 74 -13.17 -4.41 22.74
C LEU A 74 -11.80 -4.17 22.13
N ASP A 75 -10.79 -4.84 22.65
CA ASP A 75 -9.46 -4.83 22.05
C ASP A 75 -9.46 -5.69 20.78
N THR A 76 -9.10 -5.07 19.66
CA THR A 76 -9.00 -5.74 18.36
C THR A 76 -7.59 -5.63 17.83
N ARG A 77 -7.27 -6.40 16.78
CA ARG A 77 -6.01 -6.23 16.03
C ARG A 77 -5.82 -4.84 15.44
N PHE A 78 -6.90 -4.05 15.36
CA PHE A 78 -6.88 -2.71 14.79
C PHE A 78 -6.75 -1.59 15.83
N GLY A 79 -6.79 -1.92 17.11
CA GLY A 79 -6.93 -0.97 18.23
C GLY A 79 -8.19 -1.25 19.05
N THR A 80 -8.34 -0.52 20.15
CA THR A 80 -9.49 -0.63 21.04
C THR A 80 -10.72 0.03 20.41
N VAL A 81 -11.76 -0.77 20.17
CA VAL A 81 -13.04 -0.31 19.62
C VAL A 81 -14.00 -0.02 20.75
N HIS A 82 -14.41 1.23 20.88
CA HIS A 82 -15.43 1.68 21.82
C HIS A 82 -16.81 1.67 21.16
N PHE A 83 -17.81 1.20 21.89
CA PHE A 83 -19.19 1.09 21.43
C PHE A 83 -20.08 2.13 22.09
N THR A 84 -20.83 2.86 21.27
CA THR A 84 -21.84 3.84 21.71
C THR A 84 -23.16 3.58 21.00
N TRP A 85 -24.28 3.70 21.71
CA TRP A 85 -25.61 3.51 21.15
C TRP A 85 -26.34 4.83 21.00
N ASP A 86 -26.87 5.11 19.80
CA ASP A 86 -27.73 6.27 19.56
C ASP A 86 -29.20 5.84 19.61
N GLU A 87 -29.89 6.23 20.68
CA GLU A 87 -31.31 5.92 20.87
C GLU A 87 -32.22 6.58 19.83
N LYS A 88 -31.84 7.74 19.28
CA LYS A 88 -32.68 8.46 18.31
C LYS A 88 -32.66 7.80 16.95
N THR A 89 -31.49 7.34 16.52
CA THR A 89 -31.32 6.71 15.20
C THR A 89 -31.42 5.19 15.24
N GLY A 90 -31.36 4.58 16.43
CA GLY A 90 -31.31 3.13 16.60
C GLY A 90 -30.04 2.52 15.99
N GLN A 91 -28.95 3.30 15.96
CA GLN A 91 -27.68 2.88 15.36
C GLN A 91 -26.63 2.65 16.44
N GLN A 92 -25.84 1.59 16.22
CA GLN A 92 -24.63 1.34 16.98
C GLN A 92 -23.50 2.13 16.32
N GLN A 93 -22.72 2.85 17.12
CA GLN A 93 -21.49 3.50 16.72
C GLN A 93 -20.30 2.75 17.31
N MET A 94 -19.24 2.67 16.51
CA MET A 94 -17.97 2.02 16.79
C MET A 94 -16.86 3.05 16.57
N ARG A 95 -16.03 3.30 17.59
CA ARG A 95 -14.93 4.27 17.53
C ARG A 95 -13.61 3.59 17.85
N CYS A 96 -12.61 3.76 16.99
CA CYS A 96 -11.24 3.33 17.21
C CYS A 96 -10.29 4.55 17.14
N ALA A 97 -9.48 4.76 18.17
CA ALA A 97 -8.55 5.90 18.25
C ALA A 97 -7.34 5.60 19.18
N PRO A 98 -6.12 5.45 18.64
CA PRO A 98 -5.77 5.31 17.23
C PRO A 98 -6.20 3.97 16.66
N CYS A 99 -6.51 3.96 15.36
CA CYS A 99 -6.82 2.76 14.58
C CYS A 99 -5.64 2.44 13.65
N SER A 100 -5.29 1.18 13.51
CA SER A 100 -4.14 0.73 12.73
C SER A 100 -4.45 -0.57 12.01
N ALA A 101 -4.17 -0.68 10.71
CA ALA A 101 -4.42 -1.90 9.96
C ALA A 101 -3.22 -2.31 9.12
N ASP A 102 -2.74 -3.54 9.31
CA ASP A 102 -1.74 -4.14 8.44
C ASP A 102 -2.40 -4.56 7.13
N VAL A 103 -1.95 -3.96 6.02
CA VAL A 103 -2.38 -4.32 4.68
C VAL A 103 -1.14 -4.70 3.86
N PRO A 104 -0.68 -5.97 3.91
CA PRO A 104 0.57 -6.40 3.29
C PRO A 104 0.70 -6.07 1.79
N ALA A 105 -0.44 -6.03 1.08
CA ALA A 105 -0.51 -5.66 -0.33
C ALA A 105 -0.22 -4.17 -0.59
N LEU A 106 -0.39 -3.30 0.41
CA LEU A 106 -0.10 -1.86 0.34
C LEU A 106 1.27 -1.48 0.93
N GLY A 107 1.89 -2.34 1.73
CA GLY A 107 3.19 -2.07 2.33
C GLY A 107 3.62 -3.04 3.41
N THR A 108 4.66 -2.68 4.16
CA THR A 108 5.16 -3.42 5.33
C THR A 108 4.83 -2.73 6.65
N GLN A 109 4.32 -1.51 6.60
CA GLN A 109 3.86 -0.78 7.78
C GLN A 109 2.34 -0.71 7.78
N PRO A 110 1.71 -0.70 8.97
CA PRO A 110 0.28 -0.54 9.07
C PRO A 110 -0.15 0.85 8.62
N ILE A 111 -1.34 0.92 8.05
CA ILE A 111 -2.05 2.18 7.81
C ILE A 111 -2.62 2.62 9.14
N LYS A 112 -2.29 3.84 9.58
CA LYS A 112 -2.79 4.42 10.82
C LYS A 112 -3.79 5.52 10.52
N VAL A 113 -4.85 5.57 11.31
CA VAL A 113 -5.84 6.63 11.34
C VAL A 113 -6.04 6.99 12.80
N GLU A 114 -5.85 8.26 13.16
CA GLU A 114 -5.85 8.68 14.57
C GLU A 114 -7.23 8.56 15.21
N ARG A 115 -8.30 8.78 14.45
CA ARG A 115 -9.67 8.48 14.87
C ARG A 115 -10.51 8.01 13.70
N LEU A 116 -11.09 6.82 13.85
CA LEU A 116 -12.09 6.26 12.95
C LEU A 116 -13.38 6.02 13.73
N VAL A 117 -14.48 6.58 13.24
CA VAL A 117 -15.84 6.39 13.77
C VAL A 117 -16.68 5.77 12.67
N ALA A 118 -17.38 4.67 12.96
CA ALA A 118 -18.29 4.04 12.02
C ALA A 118 -19.64 3.79 12.70
N THR A 119 -20.74 4.04 11.99
CA THR A 119 -22.08 3.62 12.41
C THR A 119 -22.43 2.29 11.77
N VAL A 120 -23.29 1.50 12.41
CA VAL A 120 -23.82 0.26 11.86
C VAL A 120 -25.30 0.11 12.22
N ARG A 121 -26.08 -0.25 11.21
CA ARG A 121 -27.44 -0.74 11.32
C ARG A 121 -27.54 -2.07 10.56
N ARG A 122 -28.19 -3.06 11.16
CA ARG A 122 -28.44 -4.36 10.52
C ARG A 122 -29.90 -4.50 10.13
N ASP A 123 -30.13 -5.03 8.93
CA ASP A 123 -31.42 -5.51 8.46
C ASP A 123 -31.26 -6.91 7.87
N GLY A 124 -31.76 -7.93 8.56
CA GLY A 124 -31.53 -9.33 8.21
C GLY A 124 -30.03 -9.67 8.14
N ASN A 125 -29.58 -10.05 6.94
CA ASN A 125 -28.17 -10.35 6.64
C ASN A 125 -27.41 -9.15 6.04
N THR A 126 -28.04 -7.99 5.95
CA THR A 126 -27.40 -6.78 5.43
C THR A 126 -27.00 -5.84 6.57
N LEU A 127 -25.85 -5.20 6.39
CA LEU A 127 -25.31 -4.18 7.27
C LEU A 127 -25.17 -2.89 6.45
N ALA A 128 -25.40 -1.75 7.06
CA ALA A 128 -25.13 -0.47 6.43
C ALA A 128 -24.80 0.59 7.48
N GLY A 129 -24.01 1.56 7.06
CA GLY A 129 -23.72 2.71 7.90
C GLY A 129 -22.84 3.74 7.23
N THR A 130 -22.32 4.63 8.05
CA THR A 130 -21.40 5.68 7.65
C THR A 130 -20.07 5.48 8.36
N PHE A 131 -19.02 6.09 7.85
CA PHE A 131 -17.77 6.21 8.58
C PHE A 131 -17.16 7.60 8.40
N GLU A 132 -16.37 7.98 9.38
CA GLU A 132 -15.68 9.26 9.50
C GLU A 132 -14.28 8.98 10.04
N ALA A 133 -13.27 9.50 9.34
CA ALA A 133 -11.86 9.43 9.71
C ALA A 133 -11.29 10.84 9.85
N THR A 134 -10.64 11.11 10.98
CA THR A 134 -10.09 12.42 11.35
C THR A 134 -8.69 12.29 11.95
N PRO A 135 -7.81 13.29 11.78
CA PRO A 135 -6.56 13.38 12.52
C PRO A 135 -6.77 14.05 13.91
N GLU A 136 -5.89 13.79 14.87
CA GLU A 136 -5.74 14.42 16.19
C GLU A 136 -5.71 15.94 16.10
N ALA A 137 -4.90 16.49 15.18
CA ALA A 137 -4.56 17.90 15.13
C ALA A 137 -5.56 18.77 14.34
N ALA A 138 -6.68 18.22 13.85
CA ALA A 138 -7.60 19.00 13.02
C ALA A 138 -8.47 19.96 13.83
N ASN A 139 -8.26 21.25 13.59
CA ASN A 139 -9.28 22.29 13.69
C ASN A 139 -10.42 21.98 12.70
N GLY A 140 -11.33 21.06 13.04
CA GLY A 140 -12.67 20.86 12.48
C GLY A 140 -12.85 20.44 11.00
N ASN A 141 -11.86 20.66 10.11
CA ASN A 141 -12.10 20.63 8.65
C ASN A 141 -11.45 19.46 7.88
N ALA A 142 -10.59 18.65 8.51
CA ALA A 142 -9.93 17.51 7.86
C ALA A 142 -10.64 16.19 8.18
N LEU A 143 -11.83 16.01 7.59
CA LEU A 143 -12.68 14.83 7.72
C LEU A 143 -12.82 14.05 6.40
N LEU A 144 -12.33 12.81 6.36
CA LEU A 144 -12.76 11.86 5.33
C LEU A 144 -14.01 11.13 5.79
N GLN A 145 -15.08 11.20 5.00
CA GLN A 145 -16.35 10.56 5.31
C GLN A 145 -16.83 9.69 4.15
N GLY A 146 -17.55 8.63 4.50
CA GLY A 146 -18.07 7.70 3.51
C GLY A 146 -19.24 6.90 4.02
N THR A 147 -19.79 6.08 3.13
CA THR A 147 -20.79 5.09 3.45
C THR A 147 -20.21 3.70 3.27
N TRP A 148 -20.79 2.74 3.95
CA TRP A 148 -20.45 1.35 3.75
C TRP A 148 -21.68 0.48 3.85
N THR A 149 -21.67 -0.61 3.09
CA THR A 149 -22.66 -1.69 3.16
C THR A 149 -21.94 -3.00 3.40
N GLY A 150 -22.65 -3.98 3.96
CA GLY A 150 -22.11 -5.31 4.16
C GLY A 150 -23.16 -6.39 4.00
N ARG A 151 -22.70 -7.58 3.62
CA ARG A 151 -23.53 -8.78 3.53
C ARG A 151 -22.90 -9.89 4.36
N LEU A 152 -23.65 -10.34 5.36
CA LEU A 152 -23.30 -11.47 6.22
C LEU A 152 -23.74 -12.78 5.55
N ALA A 153 -22.78 -13.66 5.31
CA ALA A 153 -23.03 -15.04 4.93
C ALA A 153 -22.42 -15.98 6.00
N PRO A 154 -22.77 -17.27 6.02
CA PRO A 154 -22.18 -18.21 6.98
C PRO A 154 -20.65 -18.26 6.91
N LYS A 155 -20.06 -18.16 5.71
CA LYS A 155 -18.61 -18.33 5.51
C LYS A 155 -17.83 -17.02 5.38
N ASN A 156 -18.52 -15.90 5.16
CA ASN A 156 -17.85 -14.64 4.86
C ASN A 156 -18.66 -13.41 5.27
N LEU A 157 -17.95 -12.29 5.32
CA LEU A 157 -18.52 -10.96 5.40
C LEU A 157 -17.96 -10.16 4.24
N GLN A 158 -18.82 -9.80 3.29
CA GLN A 158 -18.51 -8.85 2.23
C GLN A 158 -18.83 -7.44 2.72
N LEU A 159 -17.91 -6.50 2.53
CA LEU A 159 -18.08 -5.09 2.82
C LEU A 159 -17.79 -4.28 1.56
N ASP A 160 -18.66 -3.32 1.24
CA ASP A 160 -18.48 -2.36 0.17
C ASP A 160 -18.40 -0.97 0.80
N LEU A 161 -17.29 -0.26 0.62
CA LEU A 161 -17.03 1.06 1.15
C LEU A 161 -17.02 2.08 0.02
N ARG A 162 -17.57 3.27 0.27
CA ARG A 162 -17.55 4.40 -0.65
C ARG A 162 -17.18 5.67 0.09
N VAL A 163 -16.02 6.23 -0.24
CA VAL A 163 -15.67 7.62 0.11
C VAL A 163 -16.11 8.50 -1.03
N GLN A 164 -16.95 9.48 -0.71
CA GLN A 164 -17.40 10.48 -1.69
C GLN A 164 -16.22 11.32 -2.19
N ASP A 165 -16.43 12.03 -3.28
CA ASP A 165 -15.38 12.87 -3.84
C ASP A 165 -14.90 13.91 -2.82
N ALA A 166 -13.62 13.82 -2.44
CA ALA A 166 -13.02 14.63 -1.40
C ALA A 166 -11.70 15.24 -1.90
N PRO A 167 -11.35 16.47 -1.47
CA PRO A 167 -10.07 17.08 -1.85
C PRO A 167 -8.89 16.16 -1.51
N ILE A 168 -7.95 16.00 -2.44
CA ILE A 168 -6.79 15.11 -2.24
C ILE A 168 -5.98 15.55 -1.02
N ALA A 169 -5.86 16.86 -0.77
CA ALA A 169 -5.24 17.40 0.44
C ALA A 169 -5.81 16.80 1.75
N ARG A 170 -7.11 16.50 1.76
CA ARG A 170 -7.80 15.90 2.91
C ARG A 170 -7.42 14.45 3.13
N TRP A 171 -7.21 13.70 2.05
CA TRP A 171 -6.69 12.34 2.12
C TRP A 171 -5.31 12.30 2.76
N TYR A 172 -4.44 13.22 2.38
CA TYR A 172 -3.12 13.36 3.02
C TYR A 172 -3.23 13.75 4.49
N ALA A 173 -4.09 14.71 4.83
CA ALA A 173 -4.29 15.14 6.22
C ALA A 173 -4.78 14.01 7.14
N VAL A 174 -5.54 13.03 6.62
CA VAL A 174 -6.01 11.89 7.43
C VAL A 174 -4.99 10.75 7.48
N LEU A 175 -4.36 10.43 6.34
CA LEU A 175 -3.47 9.26 6.26
C LEU A 175 -2.07 9.54 6.81
N VAL A 176 -1.61 10.78 6.67
CA VAL A 176 -0.22 11.19 6.91
C VAL A 176 -0.14 12.63 7.45
N PRO A 177 -0.85 12.95 8.55
CA PRO A 177 -0.97 14.31 9.08
C PRO A 177 0.38 14.96 9.44
N ALA A 178 1.38 14.15 9.78
CA ALA A 178 2.69 14.60 10.21
C ALA A 178 3.66 14.94 9.06
N LEU A 179 3.25 14.80 7.79
CA LEU A 179 4.13 15.09 6.66
C LEU A 179 4.51 16.59 6.61
N PRO A 180 5.82 16.93 6.67
CA PRO A 180 6.27 18.33 6.63
C PRO A 180 5.86 19.06 5.35
N GLU A 181 5.79 18.33 4.22
CA GLU A 181 5.33 18.89 2.94
C GLU A 181 3.93 19.51 2.99
N LEU A 182 3.03 19.01 3.84
CA LEU A 182 1.66 19.51 3.92
C LEU A 182 1.56 20.96 4.41
N GLN A 183 2.61 21.49 5.04
CA GLN A 183 2.66 22.89 5.49
C GLN A 183 2.90 23.88 4.35
N ARG A 184 3.44 23.42 3.22
CA ARG A 184 3.82 24.29 2.10
C ARG A 184 3.18 23.89 0.77
N ALA A 185 2.84 22.60 0.62
CA ALA A 185 2.25 22.08 -0.60
C ALA A 185 0.82 22.61 -0.79
N ARG A 186 0.52 23.11 -1.99
CA ARG A 186 -0.86 23.31 -2.46
C ARG A 186 -1.25 22.09 -3.26
N ILE A 187 -2.14 21.27 -2.71
CA ILE A 187 -2.60 20.03 -3.31
C ILE A 187 -3.99 20.26 -3.89
N GLY A 188 -4.12 20.20 -5.22
CA GLY A 188 -5.37 20.38 -5.94
C GLY A 188 -5.99 19.08 -6.42
N GLY A 189 -7.26 19.15 -6.81
CA GLY A 189 -8.05 18.04 -7.30
C GLY A 189 -8.75 17.22 -6.22
N THR A 190 -9.48 16.20 -6.65
CA THR A 190 -10.32 15.38 -5.79
C THR A 190 -10.11 13.88 -6.03
N LEU A 191 -10.38 13.10 -4.99
CA LEU A 191 -10.32 11.65 -5.00
C LEU A 191 -11.59 11.11 -4.35
N ALA A 192 -12.32 10.31 -5.12
CA ALA A 192 -13.32 9.37 -4.61
C ALA A 192 -12.73 7.97 -4.58
N LEU A 193 -13.18 7.13 -3.66
CA LEU A 193 -12.69 5.75 -3.52
C LEU A 193 -13.86 4.81 -3.30
N GLN A 194 -13.95 3.79 -4.14
CA GLN A 194 -14.76 2.61 -3.85
C GLN A 194 -13.84 1.47 -3.46
N ALA A 195 -14.21 0.72 -2.44
CA ALA A 195 -13.48 -0.46 -2.01
C ALA A 195 -14.43 -1.62 -1.71
N GLN A 196 -14.01 -2.83 -2.01
CA GLN A 196 -14.69 -4.06 -1.60
C GLN A 196 -13.72 -4.85 -0.74
N LEU A 197 -14.19 -5.41 0.37
CA LEU A 197 -13.40 -6.23 1.29
C LEU A 197 -14.17 -7.51 1.58
N LEU A 198 -13.52 -8.65 1.44
CA LEU A 198 -14.07 -9.96 1.75
C LEU A 198 -13.29 -10.58 2.92
N LEU A 199 -13.99 -10.81 4.03
CA LEU A 199 -13.48 -11.47 5.22
C LEU A 199 -13.99 -12.92 5.28
N PRO A 200 -13.22 -13.89 5.82
CA PRO A 200 -11.97 -13.73 6.57
C PRO A 200 -10.69 -13.58 5.74
N ASP A 201 -10.73 -13.92 4.45
CA ASP A 201 -9.53 -13.99 3.59
C ASP A 201 -8.80 -12.64 3.44
N ALA A 202 -9.46 -11.54 3.83
CA ALA A 202 -8.96 -10.18 3.77
C ALA A 202 -8.54 -9.77 2.34
N THR A 203 -9.20 -10.35 1.33
CA THR A 203 -9.07 -9.94 -0.06
C THR A 203 -9.86 -8.65 -0.27
N PHE A 204 -9.31 -7.74 -1.06
CA PHE A 204 -9.88 -6.44 -1.29
C PHE A 204 -9.67 -5.96 -2.73
N ALA A 205 -10.62 -5.20 -3.22
CA ALA A 205 -10.53 -4.48 -4.48
C ALA A 205 -10.72 -2.99 -4.20
N VAL A 206 -9.97 -2.13 -4.89
CA VAL A 206 -10.10 -0.69 -4.79
C VAL A 206 -10.28 -0.09 -6.18
N GLN A 207 -11.12 0.92 -6.28
CA GLN A 207 -11.37 1.69 -7.49
C GLN A 207 -11.33 3.18 -7.13
N PRO A 208 -10.14 3.81 -7.24
CA PRO A 208 -10.02 5.24 -7.07
C PRO A 208 -10.53 5.96 -8.32
N ALA A 209 -11.22 7.08 -8.12
CA ALA A 209 -11.55 8.03 -9.16
C ALA A 209 -10.91 9.37 -8.81
N ILE A 210 -9.88 9.74 -9.56
CA ILE A 210 -9.13 10.99 -9.35
C ILE A 210 -9.58 12.01 -10.38
N SER A 211 -10.08 13.15 -9.93
CA SER A 211 -10.40 14.28 -10.79
C SER A 211 -9.38 15.38 -10.57
N GLN A 212 -8.42 15.45 -11.50
CA GLN A 212 -7.22 16.28 -11.41
C GLN A 212 -6.37 15.92 -10.19
N PHE A 213 -5.05 15.98 -10.33
CA PHE A 213 -4.15 15.90 -9.18
C PHE A 213 -2.97 16.79 -9.47
N THR A 214 -2.92 17.91 -8.75
CA THR A 214 -1.87 18.92 -8.89
C THR A 214 -1.20 19.13 -7.55
N VAL A 215 0.10 19.41 -7.59
CA VAL A 215 0.89 19.74 -6.41
C VAL A 215 1.77 20.93 -6.77
N GLU A 216 1.81 21.94 -5.91
CA GLU A 216 2.67 23.10 -6.06
C GLU A 216 3.31 23.47 -4.71
N GLY A 217 4.48 24.11 -4.72
CA GLY A 217 5.14 24.65 -3.52
C GLY A 217 6.15 23.70 -2.84
N LEU A 218 6.51 22.58 -3.47
CA LEU A 218 7.58 21.71 -2.97
C LEU A 218 8.98 22.09 -3.50
N GLY A 219 9.05 22.90 -4.56
CA GLY A 219 10.29 23.48 -5.06
C GLY A 219 10.99 22.66 -6.16
N THR A 220 10.27 21.77 -6.84
CA THR A 220 10.87 20.92 -7.89
C THR A 220 11.33 21.70 -9.12
N GLU A 221 10.89 22.95 -9.32
CA GLU A 221 11.39 23.83 -10.38
C GLU A 221 12.91 24.06 -10.31
N ALA A 222 13.50 24.02 -9.10
CA ALA A 222 14.95 24.08 -8.93
C ALA A 222 15.70 22.94 -9.64
N MET A 223 15.02 21.81 -9.91
CA MET A 223 15.61 20.65 -10.57
C MET A 223 15.74 20.80 -12.09
N LEU A 224 15.12 21.82 -12.70
CA LEU A 224 15.32 22.14 -14.12
C LEU A 224 16.81 22.35 -14.43
N GLY A 225 17.53 23.06 -13.57
CA GLY A 225 18.96 23.32 -13.68
C GLY A 225 19.87 22.35 -12.93
N ALA A 226 19.31 21.38 -12.19
CA ALA A 226 20.10 20.50 -11.32
C ALA A 226 21.12 19.66 -12.09
N ARG A 227 22.28 19.45 -11.48
CA ARG A 227 23.33 18.56 -11.99
C ARG A 227 23.47 17.37 -11.05
N THR A 228 23.74 16.20 -11.64
CA THR A 228 23.99 14.98 -10.87
C THR A 228 25.35 15.04 -10.17
N SER A 229 25.44 14.45 -8.99
CA SER A 229 26.70 14.17 -8.29
C SER A 229 27.33 12.84 -8.72
N CYS A 230 26.63 12.02 -9.52
CA CYS A 230 27.08 10.71 -10.00
C CYS A 230 28.11 10.78 -11.15
N GLY A 231 28.68 11.96 -11.42
CA GLY A 231 29.66 12.19 -12.47
C GLY A 231 29.07 12.83 -13.74
N PRO A 232 29.77 12.74 -14.88
CA PRO A 232 29.34 13.44 -16.10
C PRO A 232 28.05 12.85 -16.67
N SER A 233 27.06 13.72 -16.88
CA SER A 233 25.82 13.36 -17.59
C SER A 233 26.11 13.05 -19.05
N ALA A 234 25.61 11.91 -19.53
CA ALA A 234 25.63 11.60 -20.96
C ALA A 234 24.65 12.48 -21.76
N ARG A 235 23.72 13.20 -21.11
CA ARG A 235 22.62 13.94 -21.78
C ARG A 235 21.98 13.08 -22.88
N LEU A 236 21.50 11.90 -22.47
CA LEU A 236 20.91 10.94 -23.40
C LEU A 236 19.63 11.51 -23.98
N ALA A 237 19.44 11.33 -25.28
CA ALA A 237 18.14 11.57 -25.91
C ALA A 237 17.12 10.52 -25.43
N ASN A 238 15.85 10.89 -25.39
CA ASN A 238 14.76 10.02 -24.93
C ASN A 238 14.59 8.77 -25.79
N ASP A 239 15.09 8.80 -27.02
CA ASP A 239 15.07 7.72 -27.99
C ASP A 239 16.38 6.91 -28.03
N SER A 240 17.34 7.20 -27.15
CA SER A 240 18.54 6.39 -26.98
C SER A 240 18.19 4.97 -26.55
N TRP A 241 19.03 3.98 -26.90
CA TRP A 241 18.81 2.59 -26.53
C TRP A 241 18.67 2.39 -25.03
N LEU A 242 19.49 3.07 -24.23
CA LEU A 242 19.40 3.00 -22.78
C LEU A 242 18.08 3.60 -22.27
N ALA A 243 17.66 4.77 -22.76
CA ALA A 243 16.38 5.38 -22.37
C ALA A 243 15.20 4.45 -22.68
N ARG A 244 15.15 3.90 -23.90
CA ARG A 244 14.10 2.94 -24.32
C ARG A 244 14.08 1.67 -23.48
N ALA A 245 15.26 1.11 -23.18
CA ALA A 245 15.37 -0.10 -22.37
C ALA A 245 14.94 0.15 -20.92
N VAL A 246 15.32 1.29 -20.33
CA VAL A 246 14.91 1.68 -18.97
C VAL A 246 13.41 1.90 -18.89
N ILE A 247 12.82 2.64 -19.84
CA ILE A 247 11.36 2.80 -19.94
C ILE A 247 10.68 1.42 -20.05
N ALA A 248 11.19 0.53 -20.90
CA ALA A 248 10.64 -0.81 -21.06
C ALA A 248 10.72 -1.65 -19.77
N ALA A 249 11.80 -1.50 -19.02
CA ALA A 249 12.07 -2.28 -17.82
C ALA A 249 11.28 -1.80 -16.59
N GLU A 250 11.16 -0.49 -16.41
CA GLU A 250 10.69 0.15 -15.18
C GLU A 250 9.31 0.80 -15.32
N ASP A 251 8.96 1.32 -16.50
CA ASP A 251 7.76 2.15 -16.67
C ASP A 251 7.31 2.23 -18.15
N GLN A 252 6.66 1.17 -18.64
CA GLN A 252 6.27 1.08 -20.07
C GLN A 252 5.29 2.16 -20.52
N ARG A 253 4.64 2.83 -19.56
CA ARG A 253 3.65 3.87 -19.77
C ARG A 253 4.14 5.25 -19.35
N PHE A 254 5.45 5.41 -19.20
CA PHE A 254 6.09 6.64 -18.77
C PHE A 254 5.51 7.91 -19.41
N PHE A 255 5.29 7.90 -20.73
CA PHE A 255 4.77 9.08 -21.45
C PHE A 255 3.25 9.30 -21.36
N SER A 256 2.48 8.36 -20.81
CA SER A 256 1.00 8.44 -20.78
C SER A 256 0.40 8.79 -19.42
N HIS A 257 1.18 8.80 -18.35
CA HIS A 257 0.69 9.12 -17.01
C HIS A 257 1.31 10.41 -16.44
N ALA A 258 0.71 10.98 -15.40
CA ALA A 258 1.17 12.21 -14.75
C ALA A 258 1.98 11.92 -13.47
N GLY A 259 3.03 11.09 -13.60
CA GLY A 259 3.89 10.70 -12.46
C GLY A 259 3.35 9.58 -11.57
N TYR A 260 2.08 9.18 -11.72
CA TYR A 260 1.50 8.00 -11.08
C TYR A 260 0.70 7.18 -12.08
N ASP A 261 0.86 5.87 -12.02
CA ASP A 261 0.19 4.95 -12.93
C ASP A 261 -0.92 4.18 -12.19
N LEU A 262 -2.17 4.64 -12.31
CA LEU A 262 -3.30 3.99 -11.65
C LEU A 262 -3.51 2.54 -12.08
N THR A 263 -3.37 2.22 -13.37
CA THR A 263 -3.57 0.83 -13.83
C THR A 263 -2.49 -0.09 -13.26
N GLU A 264 -1.23 0.35 -13.20
CA GLU A 264 -0.14 -0.45 -12.62
C GLU A 264 -0.25 -0.56 -11.10
N ILE A 265 -0.71 0.51 -10.43
CA ILE A 265 -1.02 0.47 -8.99
C ILE A 265 -2.11 -0.59 -8.73
N LEU A 266 -3.22 -0.55 -9.45
CA LEU A 266 -4.33 -1.50 -9.28
C LEU A 266 -3.90 -2.94 -9.63
N ALA A 267 -3.15 -3.12 -10.72
CA ALA A 267 -2.61 -4.43 -11.10
C ALA A 267 -1.62 -4.98 -10.06
N SER A 268 -0.81 -4.11 -9.46
CA SER A 268 0.12 -4.52 -8.39
C SER A 268 -0.62 -4.93 -7.12
N ILE A 269 -1.71 -4.24 -6.76
CA ILE A 269 -2.55 -4.57 -5.61
C ILE A 269 -3.23 -5.94 -5.83
N ASP A 270 -3.84 -6.19 -6.99
CA ASP A 270 -4.45 -7.49 -7.30
C ASP A 270 -3.42 -8.63 -7.27
N HIS A 271 -2.24 -8.40 -7.85
CA HIS A 271 -1.16 -9.39 -7.88
C HIS A 271 -0.62 -9.71 -6.48
N ASN A 272 -0.40 -8.69 -5.65
CA ASN A 272 0.22 -8.82 -4.32
C ASN A 272 -0.69 -9.44 -3.26
N GLN A 273 -1.98 -9.61 -3.54
CA GLN A 273 -2.92 -10.30 -2.65
C GLN A 273 -2.88 -11.83 -2.80
N LYS A 274 -2.34 -12.35 -3.90
CA LYS A 274 -2.29 -13.79 -4.19
C LYS A 274 -1.16 -14.45 -3.38
N PRO A 275 -1.45 -15.48 -2.57
CA PRO A 275 -0.42 -16.18 -1.79
C PRO A 275 0.71 -16.74 -2.68
N GLY A 276 1.94 -16.72 -2.18
CA GLY A 276 3.11 -17.30 -2.85
C GLY A 276 3.64 -16.53 -4.06
N GLN A 277 3.03 -15.40 -4.44
CA GLN A 277 3.51 -14.57 -5.54
C GLN A 277 4.68 -13.68 -5.12
N THR A 278 5.64 -13.50 -6.04
CA THR A 278 6.66 -12.46 -5.88
C THR A 278 5.99 -11.09 -5.99
N ARG A 279 6.27 -10.19 -5.03
CA ARG A 279 5.66 -8.86 -5.00
C ARG A 279 5.97 -8.09 -6.29
N ARG A 280 4.93 -7.60 -6.94
CA ARG A 280 5.00 -6.68 -8.09
C ARG A 280 5.01 -5.24 -7.59
N GLY A 281 5.92 -4.42 -8.12
CA GLY A 281 5.92 -2.98 -7.89
C GLY A 281 4.99 -2.25 -8.86
N GLY A 282 4.39 -1.15 -8.40
CA GLY A 282 3.58 -0.24 -9.23
C GLY A 282 4.12 1.20 -9.25
N SER A 283 5.44 1.37 -9.05
CA SER A 283 6.06 2.70 -9.00
C SER A 283 6.56 3.15 -10.37
N THR A 284 6.28 4.40 -10.73
CA THR A 284 6.72 5.03 -11.99
C THR A 284 8.18 5.48 -11.91
N LEU A 285 8.80 5.78 -13.05
CA LEU A 285 10.14 6.37 -13.09
C LEU A 285 10.20 7.70 -12.32
N THR A 286 9.14 8.51 -12.38
CA THR A 286 9.07 9.79 -11.68
C THR A 286 9.01 9.60 -10.16
N GLN A 287 8.26 8.61 -9.67
CA GLN A 287 8.28 8.26 -8.24
C GLN A 287 9.64 7.72 -7.80
N GLN A 288 10.28 6.90 -8.64
CA GLN A 288 11.63 6.43 -8.35
C GLN A 288 12.65 7.59 -8.33
N LEU A 289 12.50 8.60 -9.20
CA LEU A 289 13.33 9.80 -9.17
C LEU A 289 13.11 10.60 -7.88
N ALA A 290 11.86 10.84 -7.48
CA ALA A 290 11.54 11.50 -6.22
C ALA A 290 12.14 10.75 -5.01
N LYS A 291 12.11 9.41 -5.05
CA LYS A 291 12.76 8.57 -4.05
C LYS A 291 14.27 8.82 -3.99
N LEU A 292 14.93 8.83 -5.14
CA LEU A 292 16.38 8.98 -5.24
C LEU A 292 16.86 10.35 -4.79
N LEU A 293 16.15 11.42 -5.17
CA LEU A 293 16.63 12.79 -4.97
C LEU A 293 16.13 13.46 -3.69
N VAL A 294 14.99 13.01 -3.15
CA VAL A 294 14.30 13.77 -2.09
C VAL A 294 13.94 12.93 -0.88
N THR A 295 13.27 11.78 -1.07
CA THR A 295 12.64 11.09 0.07
C THR A 295 13.47 9.98 0.70
N GLY A 296 14.55 9.54 0.05
CA GLY A 296 15.46 8.55 0.60
C GLY A 296 14.92 7.11 0.67
N SER A 297 15.56 6.28 1.49
CA SER A 297 15.44 4.81 1.48
C SER A 297 14.50 4.20 2.52
N ASP A 298 13.84 5.00 3.36
CA ASP A 298 12.92 4.47 4.39
C ASP A 298 11.81 3.61 3.75
N ARG A 299 11.21 2.67 4.49
CA ARG A 299 10.18 1.77 3.95
C ARG A 299 8.83 2.01 4.62
N THR A 300 8.37 3.27 4.57
CA THR A 300 7.13 3.73 5.20
C THR A 300 6.05 4.12 4.18
N ALA A 301 4.79 4.02 4.57
CA ALA A 301 3.65 4.50 3.77
C ALA A 301 3.70 6.03 3.62
N GLU A 302 4.08 6.74 4.68
CA GLU A 302 4.33 8.20 4.67
C GLU A 302 5.30 8.60 3.57
N ARG A 303 6.48 7.97 3.52
CA ARG A 303 7.47 8.28 2.50
C ARG A 303 6.95 7.95 1.11
N LYS A 304 6.14 6.90 0.93
CA LYS A 304 5.55 6.57 -0.37
C LYS A 304 4.54 7.62 -0.83
N LEU A 305 3.75 8.18 0.08
CA LEU A 305 2.84 9.29 -0.21
C LEU A 305 3.61 10.59 -0.47
N ARG A 306 4.72 10.81 0.26
CA ARG A 306 5.65 11.91 -0.01
C ARG A 306 6.26 11.83 -1.41
N GLU A 307 6.71 10.64 -1.84
CA GLU A 307 7.19 10.41 -3.22
C GLU A 307 6.14 10.79 -4.26
N LEU A 308 4.87 10.46 -4.01
CA LEU A 308 3.77 10.77 -4.92
C LEU A 308 3.57 12.28 -5.08
N LEU A 309 3.65 13.05 -3.99
CA LEU A 309 3.55 14.52 -4.05
C LEU A 309 4.66 15.13 -4.92
N TYR A 310 5.91 14.73 -4.68
CA TYR A 310 7.03 15.20 -5.51
C TYR A 310 6.93 14.71 -6.94
N ALA A 311 6.49 13.47 -7.18
CA ALA A 311 6.34 12.96 -8.53
C ALA A 311 5.31 13.74 -9.34
N VAL A 312 4.18 14.13 -8.73
CA VAL A 312 3.17 14.97 -9.39
C VAL A 312 3.73 16.36 -9.70
N GLU A 313 4.37 17.02 -8.74
CA GLU A 313 4.94 18.35 -8.98
C GLU A 313 6.06 18.31 -10.05
N MET A 314 6.94 17.29 -10.02
CA MET A 314 7.99 17.12 -11.04
C MET A 314 7.41 17.00 -12.46
N GLU A 315 6.26 16.35 -12.63
CA GLU A 315 5.61 16.24 -13.94
C GLU A 315 5.08 17.57 -14.44
N GLN A 316 4.61 18.41 -13.52
CA GLN A 316 4.12 19.75 -13.81
C GLN A 316 5.28 20.73 -14.10
N THR A 317 6.42 20.60 -13.43
CA THR A 317 7.53 21.57 -13.49
C THR A 317 8.65 21.18 -14.45
N LEU A 318 8.97 19.89 -14.62
CA LEU A 318 10.16 19.43 -15.34
C LEU A 318 9.86 18.90 -16.75
N GLY A 319 8.71 18.23 -16.89
CA GLY A 319 8.37 17.47 -18.09
C GLY A 319 9.16 16.16 -18.28
N LYS A 320 8.62 15.27 -19.11
CA LYS A 320 9.09 13.88 -19.27
C LYS A 320 10.55 13.73 -19.66
N ALA A 321 11.03 14.56 -20.59
CA ALA A 321 12.40 14.50 -21.07
C ALA A 321 13.40 14.76 -19.94
N ARG A 322 13.12 15.78 -19.12
CA ARG A 322 13.98 16.17 -18.02
C ARG A 322 13.95 15.15 -16.88
N ILE A 323 12.77 14.63 -16.56
CA ILE A 323 12.60 13.56 -15.56
C ILE A 323 13.43 12.33 -15.96
N LEU A 324 13.29 11.87 -17.21
CA LEU A 324 14.03 10.70 -17.69
C LEU A 324 15.54 10.94 -17.67
N GLN A 325 15.99 12.12 -18.09
CA GLN A 325 17.40 12.50 -18.02
C GLN A 325 17.92 12.45 -16.58
N LEU A 326 17.23 13.12 -15.65
CA LEU A 326 17.61 13.13 -14.23
C LEU A 326 17.62 11.73 -13.63
N TYR A 327 16.64 10.89 -13.99
CA TYR A 327 16.63 9.49 -13.57
C TYR A 327 17.87 8.74 -14.08
N LEU A 328 18.14 8.79 -15.39
CA LEU A 328 19.30 8.11 -15.98
C LEU A 328 20.62 8.61 -15.39
N ASP A 329 20.69 9.89 -15.01
CA ASP A 329 21.88 10.51 -14.43
C ASP A 329 22.07 10.19 -12.93
N ASN A 330 21.06 9.68 -12.23
CA ASN A 330 21.11 9.41 -10.78
C ASN A 330 20.78 7.96 -10.39
N ALA A 331 20.26 7.15 -11.31
CA ALA A 331 19.86 5.78 -11.04
C ALA A 331 21.06 4.95 -10.53
N PRO A 332 20.87 4.09 -9.52
CA PRO A 332 21.91 3.20 -9.03
C PRO A 332 22.07 1.98 -9.94
N TRP A 333 23.31 1.63 -10.26
CA TRP A 333 23.66 0.52 -11.15
C TRP A 333 24.49 -0.57 -10.43
N GLY A 334 24.48 -0.60 -9.10
CA GLY A 334 25.18 -1.58 -8.26
C GLY A 334 26.63 -1.18 -7.91
N GLY A 335 27.18 -1.72 -6.83
CA GLY A 335 28.59 -1.49 -6.45
C GLY A 335 28.93 -0.03 -6.17
N ASN A 336 28.00 0.70 -5.54
CA ASN A 336 28.04 2.16 -5.30
C ASN A 336 28.09 3.02 -6.58
N LEU A 337 27.88 2.43 -7.75
CA LEU A 337 27.83 3.15 -9.01
C LEU A 337 26.44 3.75 -9.21
N CYS A 338 26.38 5.03 -9.57
CA CYS A 338 25.17 5.69 -10.02
C CYS A 338 25.41 6.45 -11.33
N GLY A 339 24.35 6.71 -12.08
CA GLY A 339 24.41 7.35 -13.40
C GLY A 339 24.74 6.39 -14.54
N GLY A 340 23.92 6.43 -15.59
CA GLY A 340 23.98 5.52 -16.74
C GLY A 340 25.27 5.64 -17.55
N GLU A 341 25.87 6.85 -17.62
CA GLU A 341 27.17 7.06 -18.26
C GLU A 341 28.29 6.35 -17.50
N ALA A 342 28.31 6.47 -16.17
CA ALA A 342 29.31 5.82 -15.34
C ALA A 342 29.15 4.29 -15.42
N ALA A 343 27.91 3.78 -15.42
CA ALA A 343 27.60 2.37 -15.65
C ALA A 343 28.07 1.85 -17.01
N ALA A 344 27.75 2.55 -18.09
CA ALA A 344 28.16 2.18 -19.44
C ALA A 344 29.69 2.10 -19.56
N ARG A 345 30.41 3.08 -18.99
CA ARG A 345 31.87 3.09 -18.99
C ARG A 345 32.45 1.98 -18.14
N ARG A 346 31.86 1.73 -16.96
CA ARG A 346 32.38 0.74 -16.02
C ARG A 346 32.20 -0.69 -16.51
N TYR A 347 31.04 -0.99 -17.09
CA TYR A 347 30.63 -2.35 -17.45
C TYR A 347 30.95 -2.71 -18.90
N PHE A 348 30.89 -1.75 -19.83
CA PHE A 348 31.06 -2.01 -21.26
C PHE A 348 32.18 -1.22 -21.92
N LYS A 349 32.91 -0.38 -21.15
CA LYS A 349 33.96 0.51 -21.67
C LYS A 349 33.46 1.39 -22.84
N ARG A 350 32.18 1.77 -22.81
CA ARG A 350 31.51 2.60 -23.82
C ARG A 350 30.80 3.78 -23.19
N SER A 351 30.57 4.83 -23.97
CA SER A 351 29.64 5.88 -23.56
C SER A 351 28.20 5.33 -23.62
N ALA A 352 27.35 5.80 -22.71
CA ALA A 352 25.92 5.48 -22.71
C ALA A 352 25.23 5.88 -24.02
N ARG A 353 25.75 6.88 -24.74
CA ARG A 353 25.25 7.30 -26.06
C ARG A 353 25.47 6.26 -27.16
N THR A 354 26.50 5.44 -27.01
CA THR A 354 26.96 4.49 -28.05
C THR A 354 26.87 3.05 -27.56
N LEU A 355 26.02 2.79 -26.57
CA LEU A 355 25.72 1.43 -26.13
C LEU A 355 25.06 0.66 -27.27
N GLU A 356 25.47 -0.59 -27.42
CA GLU A 356 24.73 -1.52 -28.25
C GLU A 356 23.35 -1.82 -27.64
N PRO A 357 22.34 -2.16 -28.46
CA PRO A 357 21.00 -2.46 -27.99
C PRO A 357 20.96 -3.51 -26.86
N ALA A 358 21.76 -4.58 -27.01
CA ALA A 358 21.85 -5.65 -26.01
C ALA A 358 22.50 -5.19 -24.70
N GLN A 359 23.51 -4.31 -24.76
CA GLN A 359 24.15 -3.74 -23.56
C GLN A 359 23.18 -2.81 -22.81
N ALA A 360 22.38 -2.03 -23.54
CA ALA A 360 21.35 -1.19 -22.96
C ALA A 360 20.25 -2.02 -22.25
N VAL A 361 19.80 -3.11 -22.87
CA VAL A 361 18.88 -4.07 -22.24
C VAL A 361 19.49 -4.70 -20.99
N TRP A 362 20.77 -5.10 -21.05
CA TRP A 362 21.46 -5.67 -19.90
C TRP A 362 21.53 -4.72 -18.72
N LEU A 363 21.86 -3.44 -18.97
CA LEU A 363 21.80 -2.39 -17.94
C LEU A 363 20.38 -2.28 -17.38
N ALA A 364 19.38 -2.07 -18.23
CA ALA A 364 18.02 -1.87 -17.76
C ALA A 364 17.47 -3.06 -16.94
N ALA A 365 17.83 -4.29 -17.29
CA ALA A 365 17.46 -5.49 -16.53
C ALA A 365 18.04 -5.50 -15.10
N MET A 366 19.16 -4.81 -14.86
CA MET A 366 19.81 -4.71 -13.55
C MET A 366 19.04 -3.82 -12.56
N LEU A 367 18.32 -2.79 -13.05
CA LEU A 367 17.78 -1.70 -12.23
C LEU A 367 16.83 -2.14 -11.12
N HIS A 368 16.11 -3.26 -11.28
CA HIS A 368 15.12 -3.70 -10.31
C HIS A 368 15.70 -3.99 -8.91
N LYS A 369 16.98 -4.39 -8.85
CA LYS A 369 17.74 -4.81 -7.65
C LYS A 369 19.25 -4.72 -7.96
N PRO A 370 19.79 -3.51 -8.15
CA PRO A 370 21.09 -3.33 -8.82
C PRO A 370 22.23 -4.07 -8.12
N GLN A 371 22.28 -4.00 -6.79
CA GLN A 371 23.31 -4.67 -6.00
C GLN A 371 23.20 -6.20 -6.08
N ALA A 372 21.99 -6.75 -5.89
CA ALA A 372 21.79 -8.20 -5.92
C ALA A 372 22.07 -8.79 -7.31
N VAL A 373 21.69 -8.07 -8.38
CA VAL A 373 21.97 -8.49 -9.76
C VAL A 373 23.45 -8.40 -10.07
N LEU A 374 24.15 -7.37 -9.60
CA LEU A 374 25.61 -7.26 -9.76
C LEU A 374 26.33 -8.43 -9.08
N GLU A 375 25.90 -8.80 -7.87
CA GLU A 375 26.46 -9.95 -7.14
C GLU A 375 26.16 -11.26 -7.85
N GLN A 376 24.94 -11.44 -8.37
CA GLN A 376 24.60 -12.59 -9.21
C GLN A 376 25.50 -12.66 -10.44
N TRP A 377 25.68 -11.53 -11.14
CA TRP A 377 26.55 -11.47 -12.32
C TRP A 377 27.99 -11.84 -12.00
N ARG A 378 28.51 -11.41 -10.84
CA ARG A 378 29.87 -11.77 -10.39
C ARG A 378 30.00 -13.26 -10.04
N ARG A 379 28.98 -13.85 -9.42
CA ARG A 379 28.99 -15.28 -9.05
C ARG A 379 28.81 -16.20 -10.24
N ASP A 380 27.83 -15.89 -11.09
CA ASP A 380 27.32 -16.82 -12.10
C ASP A 380 27.82 -16.47 -13.52
N GLY A 381 28.47 -15.32 -13.68
CA GLY A 381 28.92 -14.81 -14.98
C GLY A 381 27.79 -14.29 -15.88
N THR A 382 26.53 -14.32 -15.41
CA THR A 382 25.35 -13.83 -16.13
C THR A 382 24.34 -13.17 -15.19
N ILE A 383 23.46 -12.34 -15.73
CA ILE A 383 22.23 -11.89 -15.07
C ILE A 383 21.05 -12.80 -15.49
N ASP A 384 19.88 -12.57 -14.88
CA ASP A 384 18.65 -13.29 -15.19
C ASP A 384 18.29 -13.20 -16.71
N PRO A 385 18.38 -14.32 -17.46
CA PRO A 385 18.12 -14.34 -18.89
C PRO A 385 16.64 -14.08 -19.21
N ASP A 386 15.71 -14.51 -18.37
CA ASP A 386 14.28 -14.30 -18.58
C ASP A 386 13.93 -12.81 -18.41
N ARG A 387 14.55 -12.15 -17.42
CA ARG A 387 14.41 -10.70 -17.24
C ARG A 387 14.97 -9.93 -18.44
N THR A 388 16.16 -10.26 -18.92
CA THR A 388 16.75 -9.56 -20.09
C THR A 388 15.93 -9.75 -21.36
N LYS A 389 15.46 -10.98 -21.61
CA LYS A 389 14.55 -11.28 -22.72
C LYS A 389 13.26 -10.47 -22.61
N TRP A 390 12.62 -10.45 -21.44
CA TRP A 390 11.39 -9.69 -21.22
C TRP A 390 11.59 -8.18 -21.47
N VAL A 391 12.72 -7.61 -21.02
CA VAL A 391 13.04 -6.19 -21.28
C VAL A 391 13.20 -5.96 -22.79
N ALA A 392 13.95 -6.83 -23.49
CA ALA A 392 14.15 -6.72 -24.94
C ALA A 392 12.83 -6.80 -25.73
N GLU A 393 11.94 -7.72 -25.36
CA GLU A 393 10.60 -7.85 -25.93
C GLU A 393 9.74 -6.61 -25.65
N SER A 394 9.95 -5.98 -24.49
CA SER A 394 9.20 -4.80 -24.05
C SER A 394 9.67 -3.48 -24.65
N VAL A 395 10.84 -3.42 -25.30
CA VAL A 395 11.34 -2.19 -25.95
C VAL A 395 10.38 -1.74 -27.05
N ARG A 396 9.97 -0.46 -27.00
CA ARG A 396 9.04 0.15 -27.96
C ARG A 396 9.73 1.11 -28.94
N GLY A 397 9.04 1.40 -30.04
CA GLY A 397 9.46 2.36 -31.06
C GLY A 397 10.61 1.87 -31.96
N ILE A 398 10.78 0.56 -32.12
CA ILE A 398 11.80 -0.07 -32.96
C ILE A 398 11.13 -0.89 -34.08
N SER A 399 11.80 -1.02 -35.22
CA SER A 399 11.32 -1.83 -36.34
C SER A 399 11.35 -3.33 -36.02
N ARG A 400 10.62 -4.13 -36.81
CA ARG A 400 10.63 -5.59 -36.69
C ARG A 400 12.04 -6.17 -36.82
N ASN A 401 12.81 -5.72 -37.81
CA ASN A 401 14.18 -6.19 -38.04
C ASN A 401 15.10 -5.82 -36.86
N GLN A 402 14.94 -4.62 -36.29
CA GLN A 402 15.68 -4.21 -35.10
C GLN A 402 15.33 -5.09 -33.89
N ARG A 403 14.05 -5.47 -33.74
CA ARG A 403 13.61 -6.36 -32.66
C ARG A 403 14.19 -7.76 -32.81
N GLU A 404 14.13 -8.35 -34.00
CA GLU A 404 14.70 -9.68 -34.28
C GLU A 404 16.22 -9.69 -34.01
N ALA A 405 16.94 -8.66 -34.47
CA ALA A 405 18.36 -8.49 -34.19
C ALA A 405 18.64 -8.29 -32.70
N LEU A 406 17.84 -7.48 -31.99
CA LEU A 406 17.98 -7.26 -30.55
C LEU A 406 17.83 -8.57 -29.77
N LEU A 407 16.76 -9.33 -30.03
CA LEU A 407 16.49 -10.60 -29.33
C LEU A 407 17.61 -11.62 -29.56
N LYS A 408 18.08 -11.73 -30.81
CA LYS A 408 19.22 -12.59 -31.15
C LYS A 408 20.48 -12.17 -30.39
N ASN A 409 20.78 -10.88 -30.35
CA ASN A 409 21.98 -10.35 -29.70
C ASN A 409 21.91 -10.47 -28.18
N VAL A 410 20.74 -10.27 -27.57
CA VAL A 410 20.52 -10.46 -26.12
C VAL A 410 20.70 -11.93 -25.73
N ALA A 411 20.16 -12.87 -26.52
CA ALA A 411 20.32 -14.29 -26.26
C ALA A 411 21.79 -14.77 -26.39
N ALA A 412 22.58 -14.13 -27.26
CA ALA A 412 23.99 -14.43 -27.45
C ALA A 412 24.93 -13.62 -26.53
N ALA A 413 24.42 -12.62 -25.80
CA ALA A 413 25.23 -11.69 -25.04
C ALA A 413 25.95 -12.39 -23.88
N LYS A 414 27.28 -12.22 -23.83
CA LYS A 414 28.12 -12.62 -22.71
C LYS A 414 29.01 -11.44 -22.35
N TYR A 415 28.84 -10.91 -21.15
CA TYR A 415 29.63 -9.79 -20.67
C TYR A 415 30.37 -10.20 -19.40
N ALA A 416 31.66 -9.85 -19.33
CA ALA A 416 32.46 -10.11 -18.15
C ALA A 416 31.98 -9.24 -16.97
N PRO A 417 31.76 -9.82 -15.78
CA PRO A 417 31.39 -9.03 -14.63
C PRO A 417 32.50 -8.04 -14.26
N PRO A 418 32.15 -6.86 -13.78
CA PRO A 418 33.12 -5.88 -13.32
C PRO A 418 33.86 -6.39 -12.08
N GLU A 419 35.19 -6.22 -12.05
CA GLU A 419 36.02 -6.50 -10.86
C GLU A 419 35.44 -5.83 -9.60
N ALA A 420 35.64 -6.44 -8.43
CA ALA A 420 35.33 -5.80 -7.16
C ALA A 420 36.17 -4.53 -7.04
N VAL A 421 35.53 -3.40 -6.71
CA VAL A 421 36.27 -2.21 -6.30
C VAL A 421 36.73 -2.50 -4.88
N GLN A 422 38.05 -2.48 -4.65
CA GLN A 422 38.65 -2.61 -3.31
C GLN A 422 38.25 -1.43 -2.42
#